data_AF-A0A645J4G4-F1
#
_entry.id   AF-A0A645J4G4-F1
#
_cell.length_a   1.000
_cell.length_b   1.000
_cell.length_c   1.000
_cell.angle_alpha   90.00
_cell.angle_beta   90.00
_cell.angle_gamma   90.00
#
_symmetry.space_group_name_H-M   'P 1'
#
loop_
_entity.id
_entity.type
_entity.pdbx_description
1 polymer ?
#
loop_
_entity_poly.entity_id
_entity_poly.type
_entity_poly.pdbx_seq_one_letter_code
_entity_poly.pdbx_strand_id
1 'polypeptide(L)' 'MANYTGVGWTSLAHTADFVPVIARGPGAERFRGFIRNVEIFRHYTQFAGIDYKNPEARPV' A
#
# COMPACT_ATOMS: atom_id res chain seq x y z
N MET A 1 27.50 -11.38 9.88
CA MET A 1 26.69 -10.61 8.91
C MET A 1 26.78 -9.13 9.24
N ALA A 2 26.22 -8.63 10.35
CA ALA A 2 26.31 -7.22 10.73
C ALA A 2 27.74 -6.68 10.85
N ASN A 3 28.65 -7.47 11.42
CA ASN A 3 30.07 -7.12 11.59
C ASN A 3 30.93 -7.15 10.31
N TYR A 4 30.38 -7.65 9.20
CA TYR A 4 31.07 -7.71 7.91
C TYR A 4 30.43 -6.77 6.89
N THR A 5 29.09 -6.63 6.91
CA THR A 5 28.34 -5.78 5.97
C THR A 5 27.95 -4.41 6.54
N GLY A 6 28.02 -4.21 7.86
CA GLY A 6 27.54 -3.00 8.53
C GLY A 6 26.02 -2.87 8.61
N VAL A 7 25.25 -3.93 8.26
CA VAL A 7 23.77 -3.90 8.28
C VAL A 7 23.24 -4.51 9.57
N GLY A 8 22.37 -3.78 10.27
CA GLY A 8 21.72 -4.22 11.51
C GLY A 8 20.19 -4.06 11.47
N TRP A 9 19.51 -4.78 12.36
CA TRP A 9 18.06 -4.75 12.52
C TRP A 9 17.72 -4.39 13.97
N THR A 10 16.72 -3.53 14.16
CA THR A 10 16.22 -3.16 15.49
C THR A 10 15.25 -4.22 16.04
N SER A 11 14.54 -4.93 15.16
CA SER A 11 13.60 -5.99 15.48
C SER A 11 13.33 -6.86 14.24
N LEU A 12 12.73 -8.03 14.45
CA LEU A 12 12.12 -8.85 13.38
C LEU A 12 10.62 -8.58 13.20
N ALA A 13 10.03 -7.70 14.03
CA ALA A 13 8.65 -7.25 13.87
C ALA A 13 8.50 -6.25 12.72
N HIS A 14 7.25 -6.02 12.29
CA HIS A 14 6.93 -4.98 11.31
C HIS A 14 7.26 -3.59 11.85
N THR A 15 7.75 -2.71 10.98
CA THR A 15 7.82 -1.27 11.24
C THR A 15 6.60 -0.55 10.64
N ALA A 16 6.44 0.74 10.93
CA ALA A 16 5.30 1.55 10.48
C ALA A 16 5.69 2.62 9.45
N ASP A 17 6.87 2.52 8.86
CA ASP A 17 7.35 3.48 7.85
C ASP A 17 6.52 3.38 6.57
N PHE A 18 6.50 4.48 5.81
CA PHE A 18 5.91 4.48 4.47
C PHE A 18 6.68 3.53 3.53
N VAL A 19 5.93 2.84 2.68
CA VAL A 19 6.47 1.89 1.69
C VAL A 19 6.23 2.39 0.27
N PRO A 20 7.14 2.10 -0.68
CA PRO A 20 6.95 2.49 -2.07
C PRO A 20 5.80 1.72 -2.72
N VAL A 21 5.05 2.41 -3.58
CA VAL A 21 4.02 1.82 -4.46
C VAL A 21 4.41 2.09 -5.91
N ILE A 22 4.39 1.04 -6.73
CA ILE A 22 4.76 1.11 -8.16
C ILE A 22 3.56 0.64 -8.98
N ALA A 23 3.17 1.43 -9.98
CA ALA A 23 2.12 1.09 -10.93
C ALA A 23 2.60 1.33 -12.36
N ARG A 24 2.13 0.51 -13.30
CA ARG A 24 2.46 0.62 -14.73
C ARG A 24 1.24 0.30 -15.58
N GLY A 25 1.09 1.03 -16.69
CA GLY A 25 -0.01 0.85 -17.64
C GLY A 25 -1.11 1.90 -17.46
N PRO A 26 -2.26 1.72 -18.13
CA PRO A 26 -3.40 2.64 -18.02
C PRO A 26 -3.86 2.78 -16.56
N GLY A 27 -4.05 4.01 -16.08
CA GLY A 27 -4.46 4.27 -14.69
C GLY A 27 -3.29 4.40 -13.70
N ALA A 28 -2.05 4.13 -14.10
CA ALA A 28 -0.87 4.26 -13.22
C ALA A 28 -0.68 5.68 -12.66
N GLU A 29 -1.16 6.70 -13.39
CA GLU A 29 -1.15 8.10 -12.95
C GLU A 29 -2.00 8.37 -11.68
N ARG A 30 -2.83 7.40 -11.26
CA ARG A 30 -3.59 7.48 -10.00
C ARG A 30 -2.74 7.08 -8.78
N PHE A 31 -1.64 6.36 -8.99
CA PHE A 31 -0.75 5.88 -7.93
C PHE A 31 0.46 6.82 -7.77
N ARG A 32 0.20 8.08 -7.43
CA ARG A 32 1.22 9.13 -7.30
C ARG A 32 1.09 9.88 -5.98
N GLY A 33 2.20 10.38 -5.46
CA GLY A 33 2.25 11.12 -4.19
C GLY A 33 2.09 10.23 -2.96
N PHE A 34 1.74 10.83 -1.82
CA PHE A 34 1.42 10.10 -0.59
C PHE A 34 -0.02 9.60 -0.63
N ILE A 35 -0.18 8.28 -0.73
CA ILE A 35 -1.49 7.63 -0.79
C ILE A 35 -1.68 6.72 0.42
N ARG A 36 -2.93 6.61 0.89
CA ARG A 36 -3.29 5.60 1.88
C ARG A 36 -3.44 4.25 1.17
N ASN A 37 -3.03 3.17 1.84
CA ASN A 37 -3.16 1.80 1.31
C ASN A 37 -4.61 1.45 0.90
N VAL A 38 -5.62 1.97 1.60
CA VAL A 38 -7.04 1.77 1.26
C VAL A 38 -7.45 2.35 -0.10
N GLU A 39 -6.73 3.34 -0.62
CA GLU A 39 -7.01 3.92 -1.94
C GLU A 39 -6.59 2.98 -3.08
N ILE A 40 -5.62 2.08 -2.84
CA ILE A 40 -5.16 1.10 -3.84
C ILE A 40 -6.34 0.25 -4.32
N PHE A 41 -7.10 -0.32 -3.38
CA PHE A 41 -8.29 -1.11 -3.69
C PHE A 41 -9.30 -0.31 -4.52
N ARG A 42 -9.57 0.96 -4.14
CA ARG A 42 -10.51 1.82 -4.86
C ARG A 42 -10.07 2.10 -6.29
N HIS A 43 -8.77 2.34 -6.51
CA HIS A 43 -8.25 2.55 -7.85
C HIS A 43 -8.41 1.31 -8.73
N TYR A 44 -8.20 0.11 -8.18
CA TYR A 44 -8.43 -1.14 -8.90
C TYR A 44 -9.91 -1.36 -9.24
N THR A 45 -10.83 -1.17 -8.29
CA THR A 45 -12.27 -1.38 -8.57
C THR A 45 -12.80 -0.36 -9.57
N GLN A 46 -12.38 0.89 -9.48
CA GLN A 46 -12.68 1.91 -10.48
C GLN A 46 -12.16 1.52 -11.87
N PHE A 47 -10.93 1.02 -11.95
CA PHE A 47 -10.34 0.57 -13.22
C PHE A 47 -11.11 -0.63 -13.81
N ALA A 48 -11.59 -1.53 -12.96
CA ALA A 48 -12.38 -2.70 -13.37
C ALA A 48 -13.87 -2.39 -13.64
N GLY A 49 -14.31 -1.13 -13.44
CA GLY A 49 -15.72 -0.76 -13.57
C GLY A 49 -16.63 -1.38 -12.50
N ILE A 50 -16.08 -1.73 -11.34
CA ILE A 50 -16.80 -2.33 -10.22
C ILE A 50 -17.17 -1.24 -9.22
N ASP A 51 -18.47 -0.99 -9.06
CA ASP A 51 -19.01 -0.10 -8.02
C ASP A 51 -19.19 -0.88 -6.71
N TYR A 52 -18.08 -1.07 -5.98
CA TYR A 52 -18.06 -1.73 -4.69
C TYR A 52 -18.06 -0.69 -3.56
N LYS A 53 -19.08 -0.73 -2.72
CA LYS A 53 -19.11 -0.06 -1.42
C LYS A 53 -18.92 -1.12 -0.34
N ASN A 54 -17.86 -0.99 0.46
CA ASN A 54 -17.67 -1.85 1.62
C ASN A 54 -18.92 -1.70 2.51
N PRO A 55 -19.67 -2.78 2.81
CA PRO A 55 -20.70 -2.71 3.83
C PRO A 55 -20.00 -2.28 5.11
N GLU A 56 -20.28 -1.06 5.57
CA GLU A 56 -19.56 -0.46 6.70
C GLU A 56 -19.49 -1.46 7.85
N ALA A 57 -18.28 -1.64 8.40
CA ALA A 57 -18.10 -2.44 9.59
C ALA A 57 -19.06 -1.89 10.64
N ARG A 58 -20.12 -2.66 10.96
CA ARG A 58 -21.03 -2.28 12.04
C ARG A 58 -20.16 -1.99 13.26
N PRO A 59 -20.37 -0.85 13.95
CA PRO A 59 -19.70 -0.63 15.20
C PRO A 59 -20.06 -1.81 16.11
N VAL A 60 -19.04 -2.52 16.58
CA VAL A 60 -19.15 -3.51 17.65
C VAL A 60 -19.08 -2.80 19.00
#